data_AF-X1DEL5-F1
#
_entry.id   AF-X1DEL5-F1
#
_cell.length_a   1.000
_cell.length_b   1.000
_cell.length_c   1.000
_cell.angle_alpha   90.00
_cell.angle_beta   90.00
_cell.angle_gamma   90.00
#
_symmetry.space_group_name_H-M   'P 1'
#
loop_
_entity.id
_entity.type
_entity.pdbx_description
1 polymer ?
#
loop_
_entity_poly.entity_id
_entity_poly.type
_entity_poly.pdbx_seq_one_letter_code
_entity_poly.pdbx_strand_id
1 'polypeptide(L)'
;MFKALNYPFDEQVVINGKPDFLMPSKKHYRKDPPDCIIFTTKRTLRERWRQIVTEGTRGLGFYLATIDEKISSIQLEEMLNHRIYVVCPQTLKDKCYNNAINVLSFKQFFKDRLDPAMKRWKDNGVI
;
A
#
# COMPACT_ATOMS: atom_id res chain seq x y z
N MET A 1 12.69 -6.25 3.28
CA MET A 1 12.74 -4.77 3.38
C MET A 1 12.21 -4.30 4.72
N PHE A 2 10.90 -4.40 5.01
CA PHE A 2 10.32 -3.89 6.27
C PHE A 2 10.96 -4.47 7.54
N LYS A 3 11.21 -5.79 7.56
CA LYS A 3 11.95 -6.46 8.66
C LYS A 3 13.36 -5.89 8.87
N ALA A 4 14.10 -5.66 7.78
CA ALA A 4 15.47 -5.15 7.84
C ALA A 4 15.53 -3.69 8.33
N LEU A 5 14.45 -2.93 8.11
CA LEU A 5 14.31 -1.54 8.56
C LEU A 5 13.55 -1.42 9.88
N ASN A 6 13.25 -2.55 10.55
CA ASN A 6 12.57 -2.63 11.83
C ASN A 6 11.19 -1.92 11.88
N TYR A 7 10.43 -1.98 10.79
CA TYR A 7 9.03 -1.53 10.81
C TYR A 7 8.13 -2.61 11.43
N PRO A 8 7.12 -2.24 12.24
CA PRO A 8 6.13 -3.14 12.80
C PRO A 8 5.11 -3.53 11.73
N PHE A 9 4.87 -4.83 11.58
CA PHE A 9 3.84 -5.37 10.71
C PHE A 9 3.42 -6.76 11.18
N ASP A 10 2.20 -7.13 10.84
CA ASP A 10 1.77 -8.53 10.79
C ASP A 10 1.78 -9.00 9.33
N GLU A 11 2.25 -10.22 9.07
CA GLU A 11 2.23 -10.84 7.74
C GLU A 11 0.95 -11.66 7.53
N GLN A 12 0.51 -11.74 6.26
CA GLN A 12 -0.54 -12.66 5.81
C GLN A 12 -1.85 -12.61 6.61
N VAL A 13 -2.19 -11.43 7.14
CA VAL A 13 -3.39 -11.24 7.92
C VAL A 13 -4.62 -11.40 7.03
N VAL A 14 -5.56 -12.26 7.44
CA VAL A 14 -6.87 -12.34 6.80
C VAL A 14 -7.75 -11.19 7.33
N ILE A 15 -7.97 -10.18 6.48
CA ILE A 15 -8.87 -9.05 6.69
C ILE A 15 -9.62 -8.78 5.38
N ASN A 16 -10.83 -9.34 5.23
CA ASN A 16 -11.67 -9.19 4.02
C ASN A 16 -10.80 -9.13 2.74
N GLY A 17 -10.02 -10.20 2.50
CA GLY A 17 -8.84 -10.18 1.65
C GLY A 17 -7.61 -10.72 2.39
N LYS A 18 -6.49 -10.89 1.68
CA LYS A 18 -5.22 -11.38 2.23
C LYS A 18 -4.06 -10.50 1.76
N PRO A 19 -3.88 -9.30 2.34
CA PRO A 19 -2.68 -8.50 2.08
C PRO A 19 -1.43 -9.20 2.61
N ASP A 20 -0.28 -8.86 2.01
CA ASP A 20 0.99 -9.44 2.43
C ASP A 20 1.45 -8.84 3.78
N PHE A 21 1.24 -7.53 3.96
CA PHE A 21 1.64 -6.80 5.16
C PHE A 21 0.53 -5.88 5.66
N LEU A 22 0.29 -5.91 6.97
CA LEU A 22 -0.60 -5.01 7.67
C LEU A 22 0.17 -4.31 8.78
N MET A 23 0.23 -2.98 8.72
CA MET A 23 1.00 -2.14 9.65
C MET A 23 0.07 -1.23 10.45
N PRO A 24 0.30 -1.03 11.75
CA PRO A 24 1.39 -1.60 12.53
C PRO A 24 1.09 -3.03 13.01
N SER A 25 -0.19 -3.41 13.15
CA SER A 25 -0.62 -4.76 13.52
C SER A 25 -2.10 -4.99 13.24
N LYS A 26 -2.53 -6.25 13.23
CA LYS A 26 -3.93 -6.69 13.19
C LYS A 26 -4.72 -6.19 14.39
N LYS A 27 -4.07 -6.10 15.56
CA LYS A 27 -4.71 -5.58 16.78
C LYS A 27 -5.10 -4.11 16.58
N HIS A 28 -4.19 -3.29 16.06
CA HIS A 28 -4.48 -1.88 15.75
C HIS A 28 -5.55 -1.78 14.68
N TYR A 29 -5.46 -2.57 13.61
CA TYR A 29 -6.45 -2.60 12.53
C TYR A 29 -7.87 -2.88 13.00
N ARG A 30 -8.07 -3.76 13.99
CA ARG A 30 -9.40 -4.02 14.55
C ARG A 30 -9.99 -2.84 15.31
N LYS A 31 -9.14 -1.95 15.82
CA LYS A 31 -9.53 -0.79 16.62
C LYS A 31 -9.68 0.47 15.76
N ASP A 32 -8.72 0.70 14.87
CA ASP A 32 -8.63 1.88 14.00
C ASP A 32 -8.07 1.49 12.60
N PRO A 33 -8.91 0.87 11.74
CA PRO A 33 -8.50 0.48 10.40
C PRO A 33 -7.98 1.65 9.52
N PRO A 34 -8.58 2.86 9.54
CA PRO A 34 -8.11 3.99 8.73
C PRO A 34 -6.68 4.46 9.02
N ASP A 35 -6.17 4.29 10.24
CA ASP A 35 -4.79 4.67 10.60
C ASP A 35 -3.75 3.58 10.24
N CYS A 36 -4.19 2.43 9.73
CA CYS A 36 -3.30 1.35 9.30
C CYS A 36 -2.81 1.53 7.87
N ILE A 37 -1.62 0.98 7.59
CA ILE A 37 -1.09 0.84 6.22
C ILE A 37 -1.25 -0.60 5.78
N ILE A 38 -2.02 -0.80 4.70
CA ILE A 38 -2.16 -2.10 4.05
C ILE A 38 -1.25 -2.12 2.83
N PHE A 39 -0.29 -3.05 2.80
CA PHE A 39 0.71 -3.14 1.75
C PHE A 39 0.73 -4.55 1.16
N THR A 40 0.63 -4.66 -0.16
CA THR A 40 0.71 -5.92 -0.89
C THR A 40 1.62 -5.80 -2.09
N THR A 41 2.15 -6.93 -2.55
CA THR A 41 3.15 -7.01 -3.59
C THR A 41 2.63 -7.91 -4.71
N LYS A 42 2.79 -7.45 -5.96
CA LYS A 42 2.41 -8.22 -7.15
C LYS A 42 3.43 -7.94 -8.25
N ARG A 43 4.03 -9.00 -8.79
CA ARG A 43 4.96 -8.86 -9.93
C ARG A 43 4.29 -8.30 -11.18
N THR A 44 3.05 -8.74 -11.45
CA THR A 44 2.23 -8.31 -12.58
C THR A 44 0.80 -8.04 -12.11
N LEU A 45 0.20 -6.93 -12.52
CA LEU A 45 -1.11 -6.49 -12.00
C LEU A 45 -2.28 -7.00 -12.83
N ARG A 46 -2.26 -6.81 -14.15
CA ARG A 46 -3.39 -7.11 -15.05
C ARG A 46 -4.75 -6.76 -14.41
N GLU A 47 -5.72 -7.67 -14.39
CA GLU A 47 -7.00 -7.56 -13.67
C GLU A 47 -6.94 -7.98 -12.18
N ARG A 48 -5.84 -8.58 -11.73
CA ARG A 48 -5.72 -9.21 -10.40
C ARG A 48 -5.68 -8.22 -9.24
N TRP A 49 -5.34 -6.96 -9.49
CA TRP A 49 -5.38 -5.94 -8.45
C TRP A 49 -6.79 -5.77 -7.87
N ARG A 50 -7.85 -6.03 -8.66
CA ARG A 50 -9.24 -5.92 -8.19
C ARG A 50 -9.56 -6.87 -7.04
N GLN A 51 -8.83 -7.99 -6.93
CA GLN A 51 -9.02 -8.99 -5.87
C GLN A 51 -8.65 -8.46 -4.47
N ILE A 52 -7.88 -7.35 -4.39
CA ILE A 52 -7.50 -6.76 -3.10
C ILE A 52 -8.58 -5.83 -2.54
N VAL A 53 -9.51 -5.38 -3.39
CA VAL A 53 -10.63 -4.52 -3.00
C VAL A 53 -11.80 -5.41 -2.67
N THR A 54 -12.16 -5.49 -1.39
CA THR A 54 -13.40 -6.14 -0.97
C THR A 54 -14.33 -5.13 -0.32
N GLU A 55 -15.60 -5.52 -0.11
CA GLU A 55 -16.59 -4.66 0.53
C GLU A 55 -16.16 -4.19 1.91
N GLY A 56 -15.53 -5.07 2.69
CA GLY A 56 -15.11 -4.77 4.05
C GLY A 56 -13.77 -4.03 4.17
N THR A 57 -13.11 -3.74 3.04
CA THR A 57 -11.94 -2.84 2.98
C THR A 57 -12.23 -1.59 2.17
N ARG A 58 -13.49 -1.40 1.75
CA ARG A 58 -13.93 -0.27 0.94
C ARG A 58 -13.74 1.03 1.71
N GLY A 59 -12.96 1.96 1.15
CA GLY A 59 -12.64 3.25 1.77
C GLY A 59 -11.28 3.30 2.49
N LEU A 60 -10.63 2.16 2.70
CA LEU A 60 -9.25 2.10 3.20
C LEU A 60 -8.25 2.34 2.06
N GLY A 61 -7.10 2.94 2.40
CA GLY A 61 -6.00 3.12 1.46
C GLY A 61 -5.14 1.87 1.33
N PHE A 62 -4.86 1.46 0.09
CA PHE A 62 -4.00 0.32 -0.21
C PHE A 62 -2.72 0.75 -0.92
N TYR A 63 -1.60 0.14 -0.57
CA TYR A 63 -0.34 0.27 -1.30
C TYR A 63 -0.01 -1.04 -1.99
N LEU A 64 0.20 -0.97 -3.30
CA LEU A 64 0.42 -2.10 -4.17
C LEU A 64 1.79 -1.98 -4.83
N ALA A 65 2.76 -2.75 -4.33
CA ALA A 65 4.10 -2.76 -4.88
C ALA A 65 4.17 -3.59 -6.15
N THR A 66 4.81 -3.05 -7.19
CA THR A 66 4.97 -3.77 -8.46
C THR A 66 6.21 -3.33 -9.24
N ILE A 67 6.58 -4.17 -10.21
CA ILE A 67 7.59 -3.88 -11.25
C ILE A 67 6.95 -3.97 -12.65
N ASP A 68 5.62 -4.03 -12.74
CA ASP A 68 4.88 -4.11 -14.00
C ASP A 68 4.97 -2.76 -14.74
N GLU A 69 5.48 -2.78 -15.98
CA GLU A 69 5.57 -1.59 -16.85
C GLU A 69 4.30 -1.37 -17.69
N LYS A 70 3.31 -2.27 -17.61
CA LYS A 70 2.16 -2.31 -18.53
C LYS A 70 0.82 -1.89 -17.93
N ILE A 71 0.84 -1.20 -16.79
CA ILE A 71 -0.38 -0.63 -16.19
C ILE A 71 -0.89 0.52 -17.06
N SER A 72 -2.12 0.45 -17.53
CA SER A 72 -2.70 1.53 -18.34
C SER A 72 -3.14 2.73 -17.49
N SER A 73 -3.28 3.91 -18.11
CA SER A 73 -3.83 5.10 -17.45
C SER A 73 -5.25 4.85 -16.90
N ILE A 74 -6.09 4.15 -17.67
CA ILE A 74 -7.44 3.75 -17.25
C ILE A 74 -7.37 2.89 -15.98
N GLN A 75 -6.47 1.91 -15.93
CA GLN A 75 -6.30 1.08 -14.73
C GLN A 75 -5.79 1.89 -13.54
N LEU A 76 -4.88 2.83 -13.75
CA LEU A 76 -4.39 3.71 -12.68
C LEU A 76 -5.50 4.62 -12.14
N GLU A 77 -6.36 5.13 -13.01
CA GLU A 77 -7.53 5.92 -12.61
C GLU A 77 -8.54 5.07 -11.83
N GLU A 78 -8.84 3.87 -12.30
CA GLU A 78 -9.68 2.91 -11.57
C GLU A 78 -9.09 2.57 -10.19
N MET A 79 -7.78 2.35 -10.11
CA MET A 79 -7.07 2.13 -8.85
C MET A 79 -7.21 3.32 -7.91
N LEU A 80 -7.04 4.54 -8.42
CA LEU A 80 -7.20 5.76 -7.64
C LEU A 80 -8.62 5.90 -7.07
N ASN A 81 -9.65 5.60 -7.88
CA ASN A 81 -11.05 5.61 -7.43
C ASN A 81 -11.31 4.60 -6.30
N HIS A 82 -10.50 3.55 -6.20
CA HIS A 82 -10.52 2.57 -5.11
C HIS A 82 -9.48 2.83 -4.01
N ARG A 83 -8.84 4.01 -4.00
CA ARG A 83 -7.79 4.41 -3.04
C ARG A 83 -6.58 3.47 -3.04
N ILE A 84 -6.25 2.92 -4.20
CA ILE A 84 -5.05 2.11 -4.42
C ILE A 84 -3.94 3.00 -4.97
N TYR A 85 -2.80 2.95 -4.29
CA TYR A 85 -1.57 3.61 -4.65
C TYR A 85 -0.56 2.56 -5.09
N VAL A 86 -0.02 2.70 -6.30
CA VAL A 86 1.04 1.83 -6.80
C VAL A 86 2.37 2.29 -6.22
N VAL A 87 3.20 1.35 -5.77
CA VAL A 87 4.57 1.62 -5.31
C VAL A 87 5.55 0.89 -6.22
N CYS A 88 6.50 1.59 -6.82
CA CYS A 88 7.44 0.99 -7.76
C CYS A 88 8.86 1.56 -7.64
N PRO A 89 9.87 0.97 -8.30
CA PRO A 89 11.19 1.58 -8.40
C PRO A 89 11.12 2.97 -9.05
N GLN A 90 11.98 3.90 -8.61
CA GLN A 90 12.00 5.27 -9.13
C GLN A 90 12.19 5.30 -10.65
N THR A 91 13.11 4.49 -11.17
CA THR A 91 13.38 4.37 -12.61
C THR A 91 12.14 3.94 -13.41
N LEU A 92 11.32 3.03 -12.86
CA LEU A 92 10.08 2.59 -13.49
C LEU A 92 9.03 3.70 -13.46
N LYS A 93 8.89 4.41 -12.33
CA LYS A 93 7.98 5.55 -12.22
C LYS A 93 8.32 6.61 -13.28
N ASP A 94 9.58 6.99 -13.38
CA ASP A 94 10.01 8.06 -14.28
C ASP A 94 9.83 7.68 -15.75
N LYS A 95 10.08 6.41 -16.08
CA LYS A 95 9.95 5.87 -17.44
C LYS A 95 8.49 5.71 -17.89
N CYS A 96 7.62 5.21 -17.02
CA CYS A 96 6.28 4.72 -17.43
C CYS A 96 5.12 5.50 -16.81
N TYR A 97 5.31 6.14 -15.65
CA TYR A 97 4.23 6.61 -14.78
C TYR A 97 4.43 8.01 -14.21
N ASN A 98 5.26 8.84 -14.85
CA ASN A 98 5.70 10.13 -14.29
C ASN A 98 4.51 11.07 -13.96
N ASN A 99 3.44 11.01 -14.75
CA ASN A 99 2.26 11.87 -14.59
C ASN A 99 1.16 11.26 -13.69
N ALA A 100 1.33 10.03 -13.21
CA ALA A 100 0.30 9.35 -12.44
C ALA A 100 0.38 9.72 -10.95
N ILE A 101 -0.65 10.41 -10.45
CA ILE A 101 -0.69 10.93 -9.08
C ILE A 101 -0.75 9.84 -8.00
N ASN A 102 -1.26 8.66 -8.34
CA ASN A 102 -1.35 7.51 -7.44
C ASN A 102 -0.23 6.49 -7.66
N VAL A 103 0.85 6.87 -8.34
CA VAL A 103 2.07 6.06 -8.45
C VAL A 103 3.17 6.73 -7.65
N LEU A 104 3.71 6.01 -6.67
CA LEU A 104 4.78 6.46 -5.78
C LEU A 104 6.04 5.65 -6.08
N SER A 105 7.20 6.29 -5.97
CA SER A 105 8.42 5.52 -5.79
C SER A 105 8.49 4.97 -4.36
N PHE A 106 9.28 3.92 -4.13
CA PHE A 106 9.54 3.45 -2.76
C PHE A 106 10.01 4.59 -1.84
N LYS A 107 10.88 5.47 -2.32
CA LYS A 107 11.36 6.63 -1.56
C LYS A 107 10.21 7.54 -1.11
N GLN A 108 9.29 7.85 -2.02
CA GLN A 108 8.10 8.66 -1.72
C GLN A 108 7.16 7.93 -0.76
N PHE A 109 6.95 6.63 -0.95
CA PHE A 109 6.14 5.82 -0.04
C PHE A 109 6.68 5.86 1.40
N PHE A 110 7.99 5.65 1.59
CA PHE A 110 8.59 5.73 2.92
C PHE A 110 8.43 7.13 3.52
N LYS A 111 8.94 8.14 2.82
CA LYS A 111 9.00 9.52 3.31
C LYS A 111 7.62 10.11 3.59
N ASP A 112 6.68 9.91 2.69
CA ASP A 112 5.42 10.67 2.68
C ASP A 112 4.24 9.86 3.26
N ARG A 113 4.41 8.55 3.49
CA ARG A 113 3.33 7.67 4.01
C ARG A 113 3.76 6.87 5.24
N LEU A 114 4.79 6.05 5.13
CA LEU A 114 5.14 5.11 6.19
C LEU A 114 5.85 5.77 7.37
N ASP A 115 6.84 6.63 7.16
CA ASP A 115 7.56 7.30 8.25
C ASP A 115 6.65 8.25 9.06
N PRO A 116 5.76 9.04 8.43
CA PRO A 116 4.76 9.80 9.18
C PRO A 116 3.80 8.91 9.98
N ALA A 117 3.39 7.76 9.44
CA ALA A 117 2.54 6.82 10.15
C ALA A 117 3.25 6.24 11.37
N MET A 118 4.52 5.86 11.24
CA MET A 118 5.36 5.42 12.34
C MET A 118 5.45 6.45 13.47
N LYS A 119 5.63 7.74 13.12
CA LYS A 119 5.63 8.81 14.11
C LYS A 119 4.30 8.89 14.84
N ARG A 120 3.17 8.89 14.11
CA ARG A 120 1.83 8.92 14.73
C ARG A 120 1.59 7.72 15.66
N TRP A 121 1.98 6.52 15.25
CA TRP A 121 1.82 5.32 16.06
C TRP A 121 2.64 5.39 17.35
N LYS A 122 3.87 5.91 17.29
CA LYS A 122 4.71 6.14 18.49
C LYS A 122 4.11 7.19 19.41
N ASP A 123 3.72 8.34 18.87
CA ASP A 123 3.14 9.45 19.65
C ASP A 123 1.86 9.01 20.38
N ASN A 124 1.11 8.06 19.80
CA ASN A 124 -0.12 7.51 20.36
C ASN A 124 0.07 6.23 21.19
N GLY A 125 1.31 5.76 21.42
CA GLY A 125 1.61 4.56 22.19
C GLY A 125 1.09 3.26 21.57
N VAL A 126 0.94 3.22 20.25
CA VAL A 126 0.54 2.01 19.50
C VAL A 126 1.73 1.07 19.31
N ILE A 127 2.94 1.64 19.15
CA ILE A 127 4.23 0.96 18.98
C ILE A 127 5.32 1.63 19.80
#